data_AF-A0A382K6K4-F1
#
_entry.id   AF-A0A382K6K4-F1
#
_cell.length_a   1.000
_cell.length_b   1.000
_cell.length_c   1.000
_cell.angle_alpha   90.00
_cell.angle_beta   90.00
_cell.angle_gamma   90.00
#
_symmetry.space_group_name_H-M   'P 1'
#
loop_
_entity.id
_entity.type
_entity.pdbx_description
1 polymer ?
#
loop_
_entity_poly.entity_id
_entity_poly.type
_entity_poly.pdbx_seq_one_letter_code
_entity_poly.pdbx_strand_id
1 'polypeptide(L)'
;VISANAPRGKWASSKYVQSMKRCGIKTKKMSKPETLELAKIICDTSYLGWLVNYAQLSNIIAIEHEVDYDEMWSFSDEIQEFLGNRPKMYPSFIGGHCVIPNLNLINNETLNIINKMNNSYAKKFKKDKK
;
A
#
# COMPACT_ATOMS: atom_id res chain seq x y z
N VAL A 1 -18.37 4.64 -16.60
CA VAL A 1 -18.90 3.60 -17.51
C VAL A 1 -17.74 3.16 -18.41
N ILE A 2 -17.77 1.97 -19.04
CA ILE A 2 -16.78 1.68 -20.11
C ILE A 2 -16.96 2.78 -21.17
N SER A 3 -15.86 3.41 -21.61
CA SER A 3 -15.92 4.49 -22.59
C SER A 3 -16.79 4.06 -23.79
N ALA A 4 -17.66 4.96 -24.26
CA ALA A 4 -18.51 4.71 -25.42
C ALA A 4 -17.68 4.37 -26.67
N ASN A 5 -16.44 4.88 -26.72
CA ASN A 5 -15.51 4.68 -27.82
C ASN A 5 -14.67 3.41 -27.65
N ALA A 6 -14.83 2.64 -26.57
CA ALA A 6 -14.04 1.44 -26.34
C ALA A 6 -14.50 0.32 -27.31
N PRO A 7 -13.63 -0.13 -28.24
CA PRO A 7 -14.00 -1.15 -29.21
C PRO A 7 -14.36 -2.45 -28.49
N ARG A 8 -15.52 -3.02 -28.82
CA ARG A 8 -16.01 -4.30 -28.26
C ARG A 8 -16.01 -4.36 -26.72
N GLY A 9 -16.15 -3.23 -26.01
CA GLY A 9 -15.99 -3.17 -24.56
C GLY A 9 -16.92 -4.11 -23.77
N LYS A 10 -18.17 -4.29 -24.21
CA LYS A 10 -19.10 -5.25 -23.60
C LYS A 10 -18.61 -6.70 -23.74
N TRP A 11 -18.17 -7.08 -24.95
CA TRP A 11 -17.66 -8.43 -25.23
C TRP A 11 -16.40 -8.71 -24.39
N ALA A 12 -15.44 -7.78 -24.38
CA ALA A 12 -14.19 -7.92 -23.63
C ALA A 12 -14.46 -8.08 -22.13
N SER A 13 -15.31 -7.22 -21.55
CA SER A 13 -15.70 -7.30 -20.15
C SER A 13 -16.38 -8.63 -19.81
N SER A 14 -17.28 -9.12 -20.67
CA SER A 14 -17.96 -10.40 -20.45
C SER A 14 -17.01 -11.59 -20.52
N LYS A 15 -16.06 -11.58 -21.47
CA LYS A 15 -15.06 -12.65 -21.60
C LYS A 15 -14.13 -12.68 -20.39
N TYR A 16 -13.65 -11.53 -19.94
CA TYR A 16 -12.83 -11.44 -18.73
C TYR A 16 -13.55 -12.03 -17.51
N VAL A 17 -14.79 -11.60 -17.24
CA VAL A 17 -15.58 -12.11 -16.11
C VAL A 17 -15.79 -13.62 -16.20
N GLN A 18 -16.08 -14.15 -17.40
CA GLN A 18 -16.25 -15.59 -17.58
C GLN A 18 -14.94 -16.36 -17.30
N SER A 19 -13.80 -15.87 -17.78
CA SER A 19 -12.49 -16.47 -17.51
C SER A 19 -12.16 -16.46 -16.01
N MET A 20 -12.34 -15.33 -15.33
CA MET A 20 -12.10 -15.23 -13.89
C MET A 20 -13.02 -16.17 -13.10
N LYS A 21 -14.29 -16.29 -13.49
CA LYS A 21 -15.24 -17.23 -12.88
C LYS A 21 -14.83 -18.69 -13.06
N ARG A 22 -14.27 -19.07 -14.22
CA ARG A 22 -13.73 -20.42 -14.44
C ARG A 22 -12.56 -20.74 -13.51
N CYS A 23 -11.79 -19.72 -13.13
CA CYS A 23 -10.73 -19.84 -12.13
C CYS A 23 -11.24 -19.74 -10.67
N GLY A 24 -12.56 -19.71 -10.43
CA GLY A 24 -13.13 -19.56 -9.09
C GLY A 24 -13.03 -18.14 -8.50
N ILE A 25 -12.65 -17.14 -9.30
CA ILE A 25 -12.45 -15.77 -8.82
C ILE A 25 -13.72 -14.95 -9.01
N LYS A 26 -14.24 -14.38 -7.92
CA LYS A 26 -15.37 -13.45 -7.94
C LYS A 26 -14.89 -12.05 -8.35
N THR A 27 -15.39 -11.54 -9.47
CA THR A 27 -15.06 -10.19 -9.95
C THR A 27 -16.11 -9.15 -9.56
N LYS A 28 -15.67 -7.91 -9.30
CA LYS A 28 -16.53 -6.73 -9.19
C LYS A 28 -16.10 -5.70 -10.22
N LYS A 29 -17.05 -5.12 -10.97
CA LYS A 29 -16.78 -4.09 -11.97
C LYS A 29 -16.85 -2.71 -11.33
N MET A 30 -15.81 -1.89 -11.53
CA MET A 30 -15.84 -0.47 -11.16
C MET A 30 -16.65 0.36 -12.16
N SER A 31 -17.11 1.54 -11.73
CA SER A 31 -17.98 2.38 -12.54
C SER A 31 -17.29 2.84 -13.83
N LYS A 32 -16.05 3.34 -13.77
CA LYS A 32 -15.22 3.78 -14.92
C LYS A 32 -13.75 3.34 -14.77
N PRO A 33 -12.96 3.28 -15.86
CA PRO A 33 -11.55 2.86 -15.79
C PRO A 33 -10.72 3.68 -14.80
N GLU A 34 -10.89 5.00 -14.77
CA GLU A 34 -10.14 5.90 -13.89
C GLU A 34 -10.38 5.57 -12.40
N THR A 35 -11.58 5.11 -12.05
CA THR A 35 -11.88 4.65 -10.68
C THR A 35 -11.08 3.40 -10.32
N LEU A 36 -10.87 2.48 -11.26
CA LEU A 36 -10.07 1.29 -11.03
C LEU A 36 -8.57 1.63 -10.91
N GLU A 37 -8.06 2.50 -11.78
CA GLU A 37 -6.66 2.95 -11.72
C GLU A 37 -6.36 3.69 -10.41
N LEU A 38 -7.23 4.62 -10.01
CA LEU A 38 -7.09 5.32 -8.73
C LEU A 38 -7.23 4.37 -7.53
N ALA A 39 -8.10 3.35 -7.60
CA ALA A 39 -8.19 2.35 -6.55
C ALA A 39 -6.85 1.60 -6.38
N LYS A 40 -6.17 1.26 -7.48
CA LYS A 40 -4.85 0.60 -7.42
C LYS A 40 -3.78 1.54 -6.85
N ILE A 41 -3.73 2.78 -7.32
CA ILE A 41 -2.66 3.70 -6.90
C ILE A 41 -2.88 4.19 -5.46
N ILE A 42 -4.08 4.72 -5.16
CA ILE A 42 -4.38 5.37 -3.88
C ILE A 42 -4.71 4.35 -2.80
N CYS A 43 -5.75 3.53 -3.02
CA CYS A 43 -6.31 2.67 -1.97
C CYS A 43 -5.46 1.42 -1.68
N ASP A 44 -4.70 0.94 -2.66
CA ASP A 44 -3.82 -0.22 -2.50
C ASP A 44 -2.37 0.23 -2.28
N THR A 45 -1.68 0.72 -3.32
CA THR A 45 -0.22 0.87 -3.22
C THR A 45 0.24 2.05 -2.37
N SER A 46 -0.43 3.20 -2.43
CA SER A 46 -0.03 4.39 -1.66
C SER A 46 -0.43 4.25 -0.18
N TYR A 47 -1.60 3.67 0.08
CA TYR A 47 -2.04 3.32 1.43
C TYR A 47 -1.05 2.38 2.12
N LEU A 48 -0.64 1.30 1.45
CA LEU A 48 0.40 0.40 1.98
C LEU A 48 1.72 1.14 2.21
N GLY A 49 2.11 2.03 1.30
CA GLY A 49 3.30 2.86 1.46
C GLY A 49 3.29 3.69 2.74
N TRP A 50 2.16 4.32 3.07
CA TRP A 50 1.98 5.06 4.32
C TRP A 50 2.05 4.16 5.56
N LEU A 51 1.41 2.99 5.54
CA LEU A 51 1.47 2.05 6.66
C LEU A 51 2.91 1.61 6.96
N VAL A 52 3.68 1.27 5.92
CA VAL A 52 5.09 0.89 6.10
C VAL A 52 5.94 2.07 6.56
N ASN A 53 5.69 3.28 6.05
CA ASN A 53 6.37 4.48 6.55
C ASN A 53 6.05 4.78 8.02
N TYR A 54 4.82 4.56 8.46
CA TYR A 54 4.48 4.69 9.87
C TYR A 54 5.24 3.68 10.73
N ALA A 55 5.40 2.44 10.24
CA ALA A 55 6.27 1.44 10.88
C ALA A 55 7.72 1.91 10.95
N GLN A 56 8.27 2.40 9.83
CA GLN A 56 9.63 2.96 9.75
C GLN A 56 9.84 4.12 10.75
N LEU A 57 8.86 5.04 10.83
CA LEU A 57 8.90 6.18 11.75
C LEU A 57 8.87 5.71 13.21
N SER A 58 7.90 4.88 13.58
CA SER A 58 7.77 4.35 14.95
C SER A 58 9.01 3.55 15.36
N ASN A 59 9.63 2.82 14.44
CA ASN A 59 10.88 2.09 14.70
C ASN A 59 12.06 3.02 14.96
N ILE A 60 12.17 4.13 14.21
CA ILE A 60 13.19 5.14 14.48
C ILE A 60 13.01 5.71 15.88
N ILE A 61 11.77 6.07 16.26
CA ILE A 61 11.46 6.59 17.59
C ILE A 61 11.80 5.56 18.68
N ALA A 62 11.45 4.29 18.47
CA ALA A 62 11.75 3.22 19.41
C ALA A 62 13.25 3.09 19.67
N ILE A 63 14.07 3.12 18.61
CA ILE A 63 15.53 3.11 18.71
C ILE A 63 16.06 4.35 19.44
N GLU A 64 15.55 5.54 19.12
CA GLU A 64 15.98 6.82 19.74
C GLU A 64 15.68 6.88 21.25
N HIS A 65 14.70 6.10 21.73
CA HIS A 65 14.30 6.01 23.14
C HIS A 65 14.73 4.71 23.82
N GLU A 66 15.51 3.85 23.16
CA GLU A 66 15.95 2.54 23.68
C GLU A 66 14.80 1.63 24.17
N VAL A 67 13.63 1.69 23.50
CA VAL A 67 12.48 0.85 23.83
C VAL A 67 12.36 -0.33 22.86
N ASP A 68 11.89 -1.47 23.37
CA ASP A 68 11.60 -2.63 22.54
C ASP A 68 10.40 -2.34 21.63
N TYR A 69 10.62 -2.42 20.31
CA TYR A 69 9.60 -2.10 19.32
C TYR A 69 8.38 -3.02 19.42
N ASP A 70 8.61 -4.31 19.71
CA ASP A 70 7.57 -5.31 19.73
C ASP A 70 6.72 -5.21 20.99
N GLU A 71 7.35 -4.96 22.15
CA GLU A 71 6.69 -4.65 23.42
C GLU A 71 5.86 -3.36 23.30
N MET A 72 6.42 -2.29 22.75
CA MET A 72 5.69 -1.02 22.54
C MET A 72 4.41 -1.24 21.72
N TRP A 73 4.48 -2.06 20.67
CA TRP A 73 3.32 -2.37 19.83
C TRP A 73 2.31 -3.30 20.47
N SER A 74 2.68 -4.09 21.49
CA SER A 74 1.77 -5.00 22.20
C SER A 74 0.58 -4.28 22.82
N PHE A 75 0.72 -2.99 23.14
CA PHE A 75 -0.38 -2.13 23.58
C PHE A 75 -1.56 -2.11 22.59
N SER A 76 -1.30 -2.28 21.29
CA SER A 76 -2.34 -2.28 20.26
C SER A 76 -2.99 -3.65 20.03
N ASP A 77 -2.49 -4.72 20.64
CA ASP A 77 -2.97 -6.08 20.35
C ASP A 77 -4.43 -6.25 20.75
N GLU A 78 -4.82 -5.78 21.95
CA GLU A 78 -6.20 -5.81 22.42
C GLU A 78 -7.14 -4.99 21.50
N ILE A 79 -6.68 -3.81 21.08
CA ILE A 79 -7.43 -2.94 20.17
C ILE A 79 -7.63 -3.63 18.81
N GLN A 80 -6.59 -4.29 18.30
CA GLN A 80 -6.67 -5.03 17.04
C GLN A 80 -7.57 -6.27 17.15
N GLU A 81 -7.52 -6.99 18.27
CA GLU A 81 -8.38 -8.16 18.51
C GLU A 81 -9.85 -7.78 18.50
N PHE A 82 -10.23 -6.73 19.23
CA PHE A 82 -11.64 -6.34 19.38
C PHE A 82 -12.15 -5.42 18.27
N LEU A 83 -11.33 -4.50 17.74
CA LEU A 83 -11.76 -3.50 16.75
C LEU A 83 -11.22 -3.76 15.33
N GLY A 84 -10.19 -4.59 15.17
CA GLY A 84 -9.65 -4.96 13.86
C GLY A 84 -8.96 -3.84 13.07
N ASN A 85 -8.66 -2.70 13.70
CA ASN A 85 -8.27 -1.45 13.01
C ASN A 85 -6.89 -0.88 13.41
N ARG A 86 -6.08 -1.64 14.15
CA ARG A 86 -4.71 -1.28 14.57
C ARG A 86 -3.74 -2.45 14.33
N PRO A 87 -3.63 -2.97 13.10
CA PRO A 87 -2.68 -4.05 12.83
C PRO A 87 -1.25 -3.55 13.09
N LYS A 88 -0.46 -4.35 13.80
CA LYS A 88 0.97 -4.10 13.95
C LYS A 88 1.66 -4.15 12.60
N MET A 89 2.40 -3.10 12.28
CA MET A 89 3.17 -2.99 11.04
C MET A 89 4.65 -3.29 11.32
N TYR A 90 5.32 -3.90 10.36
CA TYR A 90 6.75 -4.23 10.49
C TYR A 90 7.60 -3.24 9.71
N PRO A 91 8.60 -2.61 10.35
CA PRO A 91 9.45 -1.63 9.69
C PRO A 91 10.42 -2.34 8.73
N SER A 92 10.41 -1.92 7.47
CA SER A 92 11.37 -2.40 6.47
C SER A 92 11.48 -1.40 5.34
N PHE A 93 12.53 -1.51 4.53
CA PHE A 93 12.67 -0.72 3.31
C PHE A 93 11.60 -1.13 2.28
N ILE A 94 10.88 -0.15 1.74
CA ILE A 94 9.92 -0.35 0.65
C ILE A 94 10.71 -0.51 -0.64
N GLY A 95 10.89 -1.76 -1.07
CA GLY A 95 11.46 -2.12 -2.37
C GLY A 95 10.39 -2.48 -3.42
N GLY A 96 10.81 -3.21 -4.45
CA GLY A 96 9.92 -3.75 -5.47
C GLY A 96 9.41 -2.73 -6.50
N HIS A 97 8.41 -3.13 -7.27
CA HIS A 97 7.97 -2.42 -8.49
C HIS A 97 6.60 -1.74 -8.37
N CYS A 98 5.91 -1.86 -7.24
CA CYS A 98 4.55 -1.36 -7.10
C CYS A 98 4.49 -0.02 -6.39
N VAL A 99 4.83 0.02 -5.09
CA VAL A 99 4.60 1.21 -4.25
C VAL A 99 5.31 2.44 -4.80
N ILE A 100 6.65 2.45 -4.84
CA ILE A 100 7.40 3.65 -5.26
C ILE A 100 7.11 4.05 -6.72
N PRO A 101 7.11 3.12 -7.70
CA PRO A 101 6.81 3.50 -9.09
C PRO A 101 5.39 4.06 -9.28
N ASN A 102 4.39 3.55 -8.57
CA ASN A 102 3.02 4.04 -8.70
C ASN A 102 2.83 5.47 -8.17
N LEU A 103 3.61 5.91 -7.18
CA LEU A 103 3.56 7.29 -6.68
C LEU A 103 3.91 8.30 -7.78
N ASN A 104 4.85 7.93 -8.66
CA ASN A 104 5.28 8.78 -9.77
C ASN A 104 4.17 9.00 -10.83
N LEU A 105 3.12 8.17 -10.86
CA LEU A 105 2.02 8.28 -11.82
C LEU A 105 1.01 9.38 -11.48
N ILE A 106 0.85 9.75 -10.20
CA ILE A 106 -0.10 10.78 -9.75
C ILE A 106 0.59 12.15 -9.56
N ASN A 107 1.93 12.21 -9.58
CA ASN A 107 2.74 13.43 -9.39
C ASN A 107 2.22 14.33 -8.24
N ASN A 108 1.93 13.72 -7.09
CA ASN A 108 1.43 14.43 -5.92
C ASN A 108 2.54 14.57 -4.87
N GLU A 109 2.81 15.79 -4.44
CA GLU A 109 3.90 16.09 -3.50
C GLU A 109 3.76 15.38 -2.15
N THR A 110 2.52 15.29 -1.64
CA THR A 110 2.24 14.63 -0.36
C THR A 110 2.47 13.13 -0.45
N LEU A 111 1.98 12.49 -1.50
CA LEU A 111 2.25 11.06 -1.74
C LEU A 111 3.74 10.79 -1.96
N ASN A 112 4.47 11.71 -2.57
CA ASN A 112 5.91 11.59 -2.76
C ASN A 112 6.72 11.68 -1.45
N ILE A 113 6.11 12.14 -0.34
CA ILE A 113 6.72 12.00 1.00
C ILE A 113 7.02 10.53 1.30
N ILE A 114 6.21 9.60 0.80
CA ILE A 114 6.42 8.16 1.03
C ILE A 114 7.82 7.73 0.58
N ASN A 115 8.18 8.13 -0.63
CA ASN A 115 9.49 7.84 -1.21
C ASN A 115 10.62 8.55 -0.44
N LYS A 116 10.41 9.80 -0.03
CA LYS A 116 11.40 10.57 0.75
C LYS A 116 11.70 9.89 2.09
N MET A 117 10.67 9.51 2.84
CA MET A 117 10.79 8.81 4.13
C MET A 117 11.48 7.46 3.95
N ASN A 118 11.08 6.68 2.94
CA ASN A 118 11.68 5.37 2.66
C ASN A 118 13.18 5.47 2.35
N ASN A 119 13.60 6.45 1.56
CA ASN A 119 15.01 6.71 1.26
C ASN A 119 15.79 7.19 2.48
N SER A 120 15.17 7.97 3.36
CA SER A 120 15.77 8.40 4.63
C SER A 120 15.99 7.21 5.57
N TYR A 121 14.97 6.35 5.72
CA TYR A 121 15.04 5.14 6.53
C TYR A 121 16.15 4.20 6.04
N ALA A 122 16.26 3.97 4.73
CA ALA A 122 17.32 3.15 4.13
C ALA A 122 18.74 3.63 4.46
N LYS A 123 18.94 4.96 4.56
CA LYS A 123 20.24 5.54 4.89
C LYS A 123 20.60 5.33 6.37
N LYS A 124 19.63 5.45 7.29
CA LYS A 124 19.84 5.15 8.72
C LYS A 124 20.13 3.65 8.92
N PHE A 125 19.28 2.78 8.36
CA PHE A 125 19.41 1.33 8.52
C PHE A 125 20.73 0.74 7.98
N LYS A 126 21.34 1.36 6.96
CA LYS A 126 22.66 0.97 6.44
C LYS A 126 23.83 1.42 7.32
N LYS A 127 23.64 2.45 8.15
CA LYS A 127 24.66 2.89 9.13
C LYS A 127 24.69 1.95 10.33
N ASP A 128 23.53 1.50 10.80
CA ASP A 128 23.42 0.66 12.00
C ASP A 128 23.89 -0.79 11.77
N LYS A 129 24.15 -1.19 10.51
CA LYS A 129 24.75 -2.48 10.13
C LYS A 129 26.28 -2.45 9.93
N LYS A 130 26.92 -1.30 10.14
CA LYS A 130 28.38 -1.13 10.08
C LYS A 130 28.95 -0.89 11.46
#